data_AF-A0A523HP12-F1
#
_entry.id   AF-A0A523HP12-F1
#
_cell.length_a   1.000
_cell.length_b   1.000
_cell.length_c   1.000
_cell.angle_alpha   90.00
_cell.angle_beta   90.00
_cell.angle_gamma   90.00
#
_symmetry.space_group_name_H-M   'P 1'
#
loop_
_entity.id
_entity.type
_entity.pdbx_description
1 polymer ?
#
loop_
_entity_poly.entity_id
_entity_poly.type
_entity_poly.pdbx_seq_one_letter_code
_entity_poly.pdbx_strand_id
1 'polypeptide(L)'
;METPICPTCSCSLIRLKISRDKAETSRYKGEQYYFCCQGCVDIFIADPQKYLQEINDFIVCPTCLAEKPRPLAVKEEIAGREVYFCRCPHCLDAFRERPDYYINRLEWS
;
A
#
# COMPACT_ATOMS: atom_id res chain seq x y z
N MET A 1 -4.09 0.03 9.18
CA MET A 1 -2.91 0.69 8.61
C MET A 1 -3.15 0.77 7.11
N GLU A 2 -3.22 1.97 6.56
CA GLU A 2 -3.32 2.16 5.12
C GLU A 2 -1.95 2.60 4.64
N THR A 3 -1.25 1.70 3.96
CA THR A 3 0.02 2.00 3.32
C THR A 3 -0.25 2.84 2.06
N PRO A 4 0.48 3.93 1.81
CA PRO A 4 0.33 4.68 0.56
C PRO A 4 0.66 3.81 -0.65
N ILE A 5 -0.30 3.70 -1.56
CA ILE A 5 -0.16 3.01 -2.83
C ILE A 5 -0.34 4.05 -3.93
N CYS A 6 0.59 4.08 -4.90
CA CYS A 6 0.42 4.90 -6.08
C CYS A 6 -0.79 4.40 -6.88
N PRO A 7 -1.83 5.22 -7.12
CA PRO A 7 -3.05 4.73 -7.76
C PRO A 7 -2.85 4.19 -9.18
N THR A 8 -1.85 4.71 -9.88
CA THR A 8 -1.61 4.39 -11.29
C THR A 8 -0.89 3.07 -11.47
N CYS A 9 0.16 2.82 -10.67
CA CYS A 9 1.04 1.66 -10.85
C CYS A 9 0.93 0.64 -9.72
N SER A 10 0.04 0.89 -8.75
CA SER A 10 -0.23 0.04 -7.59
C SER A 10 1.00 -0.24 -6.71
N CYS A 11 2.09 0.51 -6.88
CA CYS A 11 3.30 0.34 -6.08
C CYS A 11 3.15 1.04 -4.73
N SER A 12 3.51 0.33 -3.66
CA SER A 12 3.66 0.90 -2.33
C SER A 12 4.77 1.96 -2.32
N LEU A 13 4.45 3.19 -1.88
CA LEU A 13 5.46 4.24 -1.76
C LEU A 13 6.52 3.91 -0.70
N ILE A 14 6.16 3.13 0.31
CA ILE A 14 7.10 2.59 1.31
C ILE A 14 8.07 1.61 0.67
N ARG A 15 7.60 0.71 -0.21
CA ARG A 15 8.48 -0.21 -0.96
C ARG A 15 9.48 0.54 -1.82
N LEU A 16 9.02 1.63 -2.44
CA LEU A 16 9.84 2.50 -3.27
C LEU A 16 10.70 3.48 -2.46
N LYS A 17 10.57 3.52 -1.13
CA LYS A 17 11.27 4.46 -0.24
C LYS A 17 11.02 5.93 -0.59
N ILE A 18 9.81 6.23 -1.08
CA ILE A 18 9.36 7.59 -1.37
C ILE A 18 8.62 8.09 -0.13
N SER A 19 9.17 9.11 0.53
CA SER A 19 8.54 9.80 1.68
C SER A 19 7.45 10.76 1.23
N ARG A 20 6.62 11.23 2.15
CA ARG A 20 5.48 12.11 1.82
C ARG A 20 5.91 13.41 1.13
N ASP A 21 7.03 14.00 1.54
CA ASP A 21 7.60 15.23 0.97
C ASP A 21 8.18 15.04 -0.44
N LYS A 22 8.48 13.79 -0.84
CA LYS A 22 9.04 13.45 -2.14
C LYS A 22 8.03 12.85 -3.11
N ALA A 23 6.85 12.50 -2.62
CA ALA A 23 5.79 11.96 -3.47
C ALA A 23 5.17 13.08 -4.30
N GLU A 24 4.91 12.80 -5.57
CA GLU A 24 4.08 13.68 -6.37
C GLU A 24 2.62 13.58 -5.87
N THR A 25 1.86 14.67 -6.02
CA THR A 25 0.47 14.69 -5.54
C THR A 25 -0.50 15.24 -6.57
N SER A 26 -1.73 14.76 -6.52
CA SER A 26 -2.85 15.28 -7.30
C SER A 26 -4.14 15.17 -6.51
N ARG A 27 -5.10 16.06 -6.77
CA ARG A 27 -6.40 16.07 -6.10
C ARG A 27 -7.49 15.58 -7.04
N TYR A 28 -8.37 14.73 -6.53
CA TYR A 28 -9.56 14.27 -7.25
C TYR A 28 -10.74 14.12 -6.28
N LYS A 29 -11.87 14.75 -6.60
CA LYS A 29 -13.09 14.76 -5.76
C LYS A 29 -12.85 15.19 -4.30
N GLY A 30 -11.95 16.16 -4.08
CA GLY A 30 -11.62 16.67 -2.75
C GLY A 30 -10.52 15.89 -2.01
N GLU A 31 -10.23 14.66 -2.43
CA GLU A 31 -9.21 13.80 -1.85
C GLU A 31 -7.83 14.06 -2.47
N GLN A 32 -6.77 13.97 -1.65
CA GLN A 32 -5.39 14.05 -2.10
C GLN A 32 -4.80 12.66 -2.31
N TYR A 33 -4.24 12.43 -3.49
CA TYR A 33 -3.57 11.19 -3.86
C TYR A 33 -2.06 11.41 -4.00
N TYR A 34 -1.30 10.35 -3.75
CA TYR A 34 0.16 10.36 -3.78
C TYR A 34 0.68 9.40 -4.84
N PHE A 35 1.74 9.80 -5.55
CA PHE A 35 2.25 9.10 -6.72
C PHE A 35 3.76 8.93 -6.62
N CYS A 36 4.27 7.86 -7.24
CA CYS A 36 5.71 7.58 -7.23
C CYS A 36 6.51 8.48 -8.17
N CYS A 37 5.86 9.09 -9.17
CA CYS A 37 6.49 9.99 -10.13
C CYS A 37 5.44 10.80 -10.91
N GLN A 38 5.90 11.84 -11.62
CA GLN A 38 5.04 12.71 -12.42
C GLN A 38 4.31 11.95 -13.54
N GLY A 39 4.98 10.98 -14.18
CA GLY A 39 4.32 10.18 -15.22
C GLY A 39 3.11 9.39 -14.71
N CYS A 40 3.12 8.96 -13.44
CA CYS A 40 1.94 8.34 -12.84
C CYS A 40 0.81 9.34 -12.59
N VAL A 41 1.13 10.60 -12.27
CA VAL A 41 0.15 11.68 -12.16
C VAL A 41 -0.51 11.91 -13.52
N ASP A 42 0.29 12.07 -14.58
CA ASP A 42 -0.21 12.39 -15.93
C ASP A 42 -1.16 11.30 -16.46
N ILE A 43 -0.85 10.03 -16.19
CA ILE A 43 -1.72 8.91 -16.54
C ILE A 43 -2.99 8.89 -15.69
N PHE A 44 -2.88 9.17 -14.38
CA PHE A 44 -4.03 9.14 -13.47
C PHE A 44 -5.07 10.19 -13.83
N ILE A 45 -4.65 11.43 -14.11
CA ILE A 45 -5.58 12.53 -14.37
C ILE A 45 -6.40 12.33 -15.65
N ALA A 46 -5.96 11.46 -16.58
CA ALA A 46 -6.70 11.14 -17.78
C ALA A 46 -7.95 10.29 -17.50
N ASP A 47 -7.89 9.39 -16.51
CA ASP A 47 -9.03 8.58 -16.06
C ASP A 47 -8.90 8.15 -14.58
N PRO A 48 -9.12 9.07 -13.62
CA PRO A 48 -8.92 8.77 -12.20
C PRO A 48 -9.81 7.63 -11.72
N GLN A 49 -11.05 7.58 -12.21
CA GLN A 49 -12.03 6.60 -11.74
C GLN A 49 -11.61 5.18 -12.06
N LYS A 50 -11.09 4.92 -13.26
CA LYS A 50 -10.56 3.61 -13.65
C LYS A 50 -9.49 3.12 -12.66
N TYR A 51 -8.46 3.93 -12.42
CA TYR A 51 -7.35 3.54 -11.55
C TYR A 51 -7.80 3.34 -10.10
N LEU A 52 -8.69 4.20 -9.60
CA LEU A 52 -9.23 4.03 -8.25
C LEU A 52 -10.06 2.76 -8.09
N GLN A 53 -10.78 2.34 -9.13
CA GLN A 53 -11.51 1.07 -9.13
C GLN A 53 -10.57 -0.14 -9.15
N GLU A 54 -9.49 -0.08 -9.93
CA GLU A 54 -8.52 -1.19 -10.04
C GLU A 54 -7.78 -1.46 -8.73
N ILE A 55 -7.54 -0.44 -7.90
CA ILE A 55 -6.73 -0.55 -6.68
C ILE A 55 -7.53 -0.60 -5.37
N ASN A 56 -8.86 -0.43 -5.40
CA ASN A 56 -9.67 -0.18 -4.19
C ASN A 56 -9.51 -1.24 -3.08
N ASP A 57 -9.16 -2.47 -3.45
CA ASP A 57 -8.99 -3.61 -2.57
C ASP A 57 -7.54 -4.09 -2.48
N PHE A 58 -6.56 -3.27 -2.88
CA PHE A 58 -5.15 -3.66 -2.73
C PHE A 58 -4.70 -3.54 -1.27
N ILE A 59 -3.93 -4.53 -0.83
CA ILE A 59 -3.22 -4.53 0.45
C ILE A 59 -1.72 -4.55 0.18
N VAL A 60 -0.95 -4.09 1.17
CA VAL A 60 0.50 -4.25 1.20
C VAL A 60 0.83 -5.22 2.32
N CYS A 61 1.51 -6.33 1.99
CA CYS A 61 1.96 -7.25 3.02
C CYS A 61 2.99 -6.56 3.93
N PRO A 62 2.77 -6.54 5.26
CA PRO A 62 3.66 -5.79 6.17
C PRO A 62 5.09 -6.33 6.18
N THR A 63 5.27 -7.61 5.88
CA THR A 63 6.58 -8.27 5.93
C THR A 63 7.42 -8.00 4.69
N CYS A 64 6.88 -8.32 3.51
CA CYS A 64 7.62 -8.25 2.25
C CYS A 64 7.28 -7.05 1.37
N LEU A 65 6.30 -6.24 1.78
CA LEU A 65 5.74 -5.11 1.02
C LEU A 65 5.13 -5.48 -0.34
N ALA A 66 4.79 -6.75 -0.56
CA ALA A 66 4.11 -7.16 -1.78
C ALA A 66 2.69 -6.59 -1.82
N GLU A 67 2.35 -5.96 -2.93
CA GLU A 67 1.03 -5.41 -3.22
C GLU A 67 0.15 -6.47 -3.89
N LYS A 68 -1.04 -6.73 -3.34
CA LYS A 68 -1.98 -7.73 -3.89
C LYS A 68 -3.43 -7.34 -3.62
N PRO A 69 -4.38 -7.78 -4.46
CA PRO A 69 -5.80 -7.74 -4.13
C PRO A 69 -6.09 -8.50 -2.84
N ARG A 70 -6.91 -7.91 -1.96
CA ARG A 70 -7.36 -8.47 -0.68
C ARG A 70 -7.95 -9.89 -0.82
N PRO A 71 -8.75 -10.23 -1.85
CA PRO A 71 -9.25 -11.60 -2.03
C PRO A 71 -8.16 -12.67 -2.22
N LEU A 72 -6.95 -12.26 -2.60
CA LEU A 72 -5.80 -13.15 -2.78
C LEU A 72 -4.89 -13.20 -1.54
N ALA A 73 -5.12 -12.35 -0.55
CA ALA A 73 -4.37 -12.29 0.70
C ALA A 73 -4.89 -13.30 1.74
N VAL A 74 -4.15 -13.49 2.82
CA VAL A 74 -4.59 -14.24 4.01
C VAL A 74 -4.84 -13.30 5.19
N LYS A 75 -6.04 -13.47 5.77
CA LYS A 75 -6.59 -12.93 7.01
C LYS A 75 -5.90 -13.43 8.28
N GLU A 76 -5.24 -12.59 9.09
CA GLU A 76 -4.90 -12.95 10.48
C GLU A 76 -5.38 -11.88 11.46
N GLU A 77 -5.71 -12.29 12.69
CA GLU A 77 -6.04 -11.40 13.80
C GLU A 77 -4.85 -11.33 14.76
N ILE A 78 -4.25 -10.15 14.94
CA ILE A 78 -3.05 -9.95 15.75
C ILE A 78 -3.27 -8.75 16.67
N ALA A 79 -3.20 -8.97 17.99
CA ALA A 79 -3.43 -7.94 19.01
C ALA A 79 -4.76 -7.16 18.81
N GLY A 80 -5.83 -7.88 18.42
CA GLY A 80 -7.15 -7.30 18.15
C GLY A 80 -7.24 -6.48 16.85
N ARG A 81 -6.27 -6.59 15.95
CA ARG A 81 -6.26 -5.94 14.64
C ARG A 81 -6.28 -6.98 13.52
N GLU A 82 -7.06 -6.73 12.48
CA GLU A 82 -6.98 -7.52 11.25
C GLU A 82 -5.72 -7.11 10.46
N VAL A 83 -4.91 -8.10 10.10
CA VAL A 83 -3.68 -7.93 9.30
C VAL A 83 -3.72 -8.87 8.10
N TYR A 84 -3.48 -8.33 6.91
CA TYR A 84 -3.53 -9.08 5.65
C TYR A 84 -2.11 -9.36 5.15
N PHE A 85 -1.85 -10.62 4.77
CA PHE A 85 -0.54 -11.08 4.28
C PHE A 85 -0.60 -11.62 2.86
N CYS A 86 0.53 -11.62 2.15
CA CYS A 86 0.64 -12.01 0.75
C CYS A 86 0.45 -13.52 0.44
N ARG A 87 0.07 -14.33 1.45
CA ARG A 87 -0.03 -15.80 1.43
C ARG A 87 1.32 -16.55 1.33
N CYS A 88 2.43 -15.89 1.67
CA CYS A 88 3.72 -16.57 1.85
C CYS A 88 3.86 -17.05 3.30
N PRO A 89 4.14 -18.35 3.57
CA PRO A 89 4.23 -18.87 4.93
C PRO A 89 5.31 -18.15 5.75
N HIS A 90 6.48 -17.88 5.13
CA HIS A 90 7.56 -17.15 5.79
C HIS A 90 7.21 -15.72 6.19
N CYS A 91 6.26 -15.07 5.49
CA CYS A 91 5.89 -13.70 5.82
C CYS A 91 5.16 -13.60 7.16
N LEU A 92 4.31 -14.58 7.46
CA LEU A 92 3.57 -14.63 8.71
C LEU A 92 4.50 -14.97 9.88
N ASP A 93 5.37 -15.96 9.71
CA ASP A 93 6.33 -16.36 10.75
C ASP A 93 7.26 -15.21 11.13
N ALA A 94 7.88 -14.57 10.13
CA ALA A 94 8.74 -13.42 10.37
C ALA A 94 8.00 -12.25 11.04
N PHE A 95 6.74 -12.01 10.66
CA PHE A 95 5.92 -10.97 11.30
C PHE A 95 5.68 -11.26 12.78
N ARG A 96 5.36 -12.51 13.13
CA ARG A 96 5.08 -12.92 14.53
C ARG A 96 6.29 -12.78 15.44
N GLU A 97 7.50 -12.95 14.92
CA GLU A 97 8.73 -12.74 15.69
C GLU A 97 8.95 -11.28 16.08
N ARG A 98 8.54 -10.32 15.23
CA ARG A 98 8.83 -8.89 15.40
C ARG A 98 7.69 -7.99 14.88
N PRO A 99 6.47 -8.07 15.44
CA PRO A 99 5.29 -7.41 14.89
C PRO A 99 5.46 -5.88 14.84
N ASP A 100 5.97 -5.28 15.92
CA ASP A 100 6.18 -3.82 16.00
C ASP A 100 7.16 -3.32 14.93
N TYR A 101 8.20 -4.08 14.60
CA TYR A 101 9.14 -3.69 13.55
C TYR A 101 8.44 -3.55 12.19
N TYR A 102 7.60 -4.51 11.83
CA TYR A 102 6.89 -4.48 10.55
C TYR A 102 5.74 -3.48 10.53
N ILE A 103 5.05 -3.31 11.65
CA ILE A 103 4.01 -2.29 11.82
C ILE A 103 4.63 -0.90 11.67
N ASN A 104 5.70 -0.60 12.42
CA ASN A 104 6.35 0.71 12.41
C ASN A 104 6.96 1.02 11.03
N ARG A 105 7.44 0.01 10.30
CA ARG A 105 7.92 0.18 8.92
C ARG A 105 6.83 0.66 7.96
N LEU A 106 5.56 0.37 8.24
CA LEU A 106 4.43 0.82 7.44
C LEU A 106 3.94 2.23 7.79
N GLU A 107 4.51 2.85 8.83
CA GLU A 107 4.26 4.25 9.14
C GLU A 107 4.93 5.11 8.08
N TRP A 108 4.11 5.71 7.22
CA TRP A 108 4.60 6.56 6.15
C TRP A 108 4.82 7.99 6.65
N SER A 109 6.09 8.36 6.82
CA SER A 109 6.56 9.71 7.18
C SER A 109 6.71 10.63 5.98
#